data_AF-A0AAD9QTE8-F1
#
_entry.id   AF-A0AAD9QTE8-F1
#
_cell.length_a   1.000
_cell.length_b   1.000
_cell.length_c   1.000
_cell.angle_alpha   90.00
_cell.angle_beta   90.00
_cell.angle_gamma   90.00
#
_symmetry.space_group_name_H-M   'P 1'
#
loop_
_entity.id
_entity.type
_entity.pdbx_description
1 polymer ?
#
loop_
_entity_poly.entity_id
_entity_poly.type
_entity_poly.pdbx_seq_one_letter_code
_entity_poly.pdbx_strand_id
1 'polypeptide(L)'
;MAEKSAKLHVEVSDVGERSGIVTRKMNLPRYLSDYTKVPGQNKLQTIKNRRKWMRANLTRKMNIIKEYLKERKDRKLIELACTQLNRTWEQLIENRREFQALCEDDEDLQEADTWLLESQALVEEMICRTVDYKYAPKVRTEGTDNSSITSFGRPSKKGSSKTTLSVSRERARAAAREADLAKLKVRQLKEKAQLEAKIAAQKAQLEAELAIQEAEHKAGRREIEALLLKEDLDEFNLSDRMKDFEDNPVGGDKIKTETTPKVKQDAPINDIEEHKKWSLLRHPLKELPKKL
;
A
#
# COMPACT_ATOMS: atom_id res chain seq x y z
N MET A 1 -22.50 61.73 38.02
CA MET A 1 -21.61 60.70 37.46
C MET A 1 -22.43 59.76 36.59
N ALA A 2 -22.19 59.78 35.27
CA ALA A 2 -22.46 58.71 34.31
C ALA A 2 -22.01 59.23 32.94
N GLU A 3 -20.74 59.01 32.61
CA GLU A 3 -20.19 59.38 31.31
C GLU A 3 -20.71 58.45 30.21
N LYS A 4 -21.03 59.08 29.08
CA LYS A 4 -21.17 58.49 27.76
C LYS A 4 -19.81 57.97 27.28
N SER A 5 -19.79 56.95 26.42
CA SER A 5 -19.21 57.04 25.07
C SER A 5 -19.30 55.73 24.31
N ALA A 6 -19.65 55.86 23.03
CA ALA A 6 -19.59 54.83 22.00
C ALA A 6 -18.21 54.82 21.32
N LYS A 7 -17.67 53.64 20.95
CA LYS A 7 -17.15 53.32 19.59
C LYS A 7 -16.37 52.00 19.49
N LEU A 8 -16.49 51.45 18.27
CA LEU A 8 -15.48 50.76 17.43
C LEU A 8 -15.28 49.24 17.54
N HIS A 9 -15.89 48.59 16.55
CA HIS A 9 -15.42 47.46 15.74
C HIS A 9 -13.88 47.32 15.64
N VAL A 10 -13.35 46.13 15.99
CA VAL A 10 -12.19 45.48 15.34
C VAL A 10 -12.39 43.97 15.42
N GLU A 11 -12.43 43.36 14.23
CA GLU A 11 -12.31 41.94 13.95
C GLU A 11 -10.81 41.61 13.87
N VAL A 12 -10.29 40.71 14.72
CA VAL A 12 -9.04 39.95 14.46
C VAL A 12 -9.14 38.58 15.16
N SER A 13 -9.41 37.56 14.35
CA SER A 13 -8.67 36.29 14.25
C SER A 13 -7.97 35.73 15.51
N ASP A 14 -8.46 34.60 16.03
CA ASP A 14 -7.65 33.36 16.06
C ASP A 14 -8.56 32.14 16.33
N VAL A 15 -9.10 31.55 15.26
CA VAL A 15 -9.70 30.20 15.33
C VAL A 15 -8.55 29.21 15.39
N GLY A 16 -8.03 29.01 16.59
CA GLY A 16 -7.23 27.84 16.93
C GLY A 16 -8.12 26.62 17.06
N GLU A 17 -8.69 26.14 15.96
CA GLU A 17 -9.31 24.81 15.86
C GLU A 17 -8.20 23.74 16.02
N ARG A 18 -7.71 23.58 17.25
CA ARG A 18 -7.18 22.30 17.72
C ARG A 18 -8.37 21.36 17.87
N SER A 19 -8.85 20.83 16.75
CA SER A 19 -9.58 19.56 16.77
C SER A 19 -8.57 18.46 17.11
N GLY A 20 -8.19 18.41 18.40
CA GLY A 20 -7.66 17.20 18.98
C GLY A 20 -8.74 16.15 18.80
N ILE A 21 -8.56 15.29 17.79
CA ILE A 21 -9.35 14.08 17.63
C ILE A 21 -8.97 13.22 18.84
N VAL A 22 -9.67 13.46 19.95
CA VAL A 22 -9.78 12.50 21.04
C VAL A 22 -10.37 11.28 20.37
N THR A 23 -9.52 10.31 20.08
CA THR A 23 -9.93 8.95 19.77
C THR A 23 -10.81 8.52 20.94
N ARG A 24 -12.12 8.71 20.82
CA ARG A 24 -13.10 8.03 21.66
C ARG A 24 -12.90 6.57 21.34
N LYS A 25 -12.04 5.94 22.14
CA LYS A 25 -11.93 4.50 22.25
C LYS A 25 -13.36 4.05 22.52
N MET A 26 -14.00 3.49 21.49
CA MET A 26 -15.30 2.84 21.62
C MET A 26 -15.07 1.72 22.63
N ASN A 27 -15.34 2.01 23.89
CA ASN A 27 -15.33 1.01 24.95
C ASN A 27 -16.56 0.15 24.68
N LEU A 28 -16.38 -0.84 23.81
CA LEU A 28 -17.34 -1.92 23.67
C LEU A 28 -17.53 -2.50 25.07
N PRO A 29 -18.77 -2.62 25.56
CA PRO A 29 -19.04 -3.27 26.84
C PRO A 29 -18.30 -4.62 26.89
N ARG A 30 -17.63 -4.94 28.01
CA ARG A 30 -16.79 -6.15 28.13
C ARG A 30 -17.52 -7.42 27.69
N TYR A 31 -18.81 -7.52 27.96
CA TYR A 31 -19.67 -8.65 27.57
C TYR A 31 -19.97 -8.74 26.05
N LEU A 32 -19.71 -7.67 25.27
CA LEU A 32 -19.80 -7.65 23.81
C LEU A 32 -18.44 -7.87 23.13
N SER A 33 -17.33 -7.85 23.88
CA SER A 33 -16.01 -8.15 23.31
C SER A 33 -15.93 -9.60 22.82
N ASP A 34 -16.61 -10.51 23.52
CA ASP A 34 -16.71 -11.93 23.18
C ASP A 34 -17.53 -12.19 21.91
N TYR A 35 -18.44 -11.28 21.54
CA TYR A 35 -19.24 -11.37 20.32
C TYR A 35 -18.55 -10.84 19.06
N THR A 36 -17.36 -10.23 19.18
CA THR A 36 -16.57 -9.82 18.00
C THR A 36 -15.87 -11.00 17.32
N LYS A 37 -15.71 -12.12 18.04
CA LYS A 37 -15.26 -13.39 17.48
C LYS A 37 -16.48 -14.27 17.24
N VAL A 38 -17.22 -13.99 16.17
CA VAL A 38 -18.23 -14.92 15.67
C VAL A 38 -17.51 -16.21 15.27
N PRO A 39 -17.77 -17.35 15.93
CA PRO A 39 -17.19 -18.63 15.53
C PRO A 39 -17.61 -18.94 14.10
N GLY A 40 -16.65 -19.12 13.19
CA GLY A 40 -16.89 -19.48 11.79
C GLY A 40 -16.79 -18.35 10.76
N GLN A 41 -16.59 -17.07 11.14
CA GLN A 41 -16.25 -16.04 10.16
C GLN A 41 -14.76 -16.11 9.80
N ASN A 42 -14.45 -16.67 8.63
CA ASN A 42 -13.12 -16.60 8.05
C ASN A 42 -12.75 -15.13 7.82
N LYS A 43 -11.83 -14.60 8.64
CA LYS A 43 -11.36 -13.21 8.56
C LYS A 43 -10.87 -12.85 7.16
N LEU A 44 -10.19 -13.78 6.50
CA LEU A 44 -9.71 -13.59 5.13
C LEU A 44 -10.87 -13.38 4.17
N GLN A 45 -11.94 -14.18 4.29
CA GLN A 45 -13.13 -14.02 3.46
C GLN A 45 -13.83 -12.67 3.69
N THR A 46 -13.90 -12.21 4.94
CA THR A 46 -14.45 -10.89 5.27
C THR A 46 -13.65 -9.77 4.60
N ILE A 47 -12.33 -9.86 4.61
CA ILE A 47 -11.43 -8.90 3.96
C ILE A 47 -11.59 -8.95 2.44
N LYS A 48 -11.67 -10.14 1.83
CA LYS A 48 -11.95 -10.32 0.39
C LYS A 48 -13.27 -9.67 -0.01
N ASN A 49 -14.33 -9.88 0.76
CA ASN A 49 -15.65 -9.29 0.51
C ASN A 49 -15.61 -7.75 0.64
N ARG A 50 -15.00 -7.23 1.71
CA ARG A 50 -14.82 -5.79 1.92
C ARG A 50 -14.06 -5.15 0.77
N ARG A 51 -12.99 -5.81 0.32
CA ARG A 51 -12.18 -5.40 -0.81
C ARG A 51 -12.98 -5.29 -2.11
N LYS A 52 -13.75 -6.32 -2.45
CA LYS A 52 -14.62 -6.33 -3.64
C LYS A 52 -15.59 -5.15 -3.63
N TRP A 53 -16.19 -4.88 -2.48
CA TRP A 53 -17.08 -3.72 -2.31
C TRP A 53 -16.33 -2.39 -2.47
N MET A 54 -15.15 -2.25 -1.86
CA MET A 54 -14.32 -1.04 -1.97
C MET A 54 -13.85 -0.78 -3.40
N ARG A 55 -13.45 -1.82 -4.15
CA ARG A 55 -13.12 -1.73 -5.59
C ARG A 55 -14.29 -1.11 -6.37
N ALA A 56 -15.50 -1.65 -6.20
CA ALA A 56 -16.69 -1.15 -6.88
C ALA A 56 -17.04 0.30 -6.47
N ASN A 57 -16.94 0.62 -5.18
CA ASN A 57 -17.19 1.97 -4.67
C ASN A 57 -16.20 2.99 -5.23
N LEU A 58 -14.91 2.63 -5.30
CA LEU A 58 -13.87 3.48 -5.88
C LEU A 58 -14.17 3.78 -7.35
N THR A 59 -14.46 2.75 -8.16
CA THR A 59 -14.82 2.90 -9.58
C THR A 59 -16.04 3.81 -9.75
N ARG A 60 -17.07 3.65 -8.91
CA ARG A 60 -18.25 4.51 -8.93
C ARG A 60 -17.89 5.98 -8.68
N LYS A 61 -17.05 6.26 -7.69
CA LYS A 61 -16.60 7.63 -7.39
C LYS A 61 -15.77 8.24 -8.52
N MET A 62 -14.87 7.47 -9.12
CA MET A 62 -14.12 7.91 -10.31
C MET A 62 -15.05 8.31 -11.44
N ASN A 63 -16.07 7.51 -11.74
CA ASN A 63 -17.03 7.80 -12.80
C ASN A 63 -17.85 9.06 -12.51
N ILE A 64 -18.28 9.27 -11.26
CA ILE A 64 -18.97 10.51 -10.85
C ILE A 64 -18.09 11.74 -11.12
N ILE A 65 -16.82 11.70 -10.75
CA ILE A 65 -15.89 12.81 -10.97
C ILE A 65 -15.67 13.05 -12.47
N LYS A 66 -15.52 11.98 -13.27
CA LYS A 66 -15.40 12.08 -14.74
C LYS A 66 -16.60 12.82 -15.33
N GLU A 67 -17.82 12.47 -14.95
CA GLU A 67 -19.03 13.15 -15.43
C GLU A 67 -19.10 14.61 -14.94
N TYR A 68 -18.75 14.89 -13.69
CA TYR A 68 -18.72 16.27 -13.19
C TYR A 68 -17.72 17.16 -13.93
N LEU A 69 -16.55 16.61 -14.30
CA LEU A 69 -15.55 17.33 -15.10
C LEU A 69 -16.05 17.56 -16.53
N LYS A 70 -16.70 16.57 -17.16
CA LYS A 70 -17.29 16.71 -18.49
C LYS A 70 -18.39 17.77 -18.53
N GLU A 71 -19.31 17.72 -17.57
CA GLU A 71 -20.43 18.66 -17.45
C GLU A 71 -20.02 20.04 -16.91
N ARG A 72 -18.72 20.24 -16.59
CA ARG A 72 -18.18 21.46 -15.98
C ARG A 72 -18.99 21.91 -14.76
N LYS A 73 -19.30 20.96 -13.87
CA LYS A 73 -20.01 21.24 -12.62
C LYS A 73 -19.22 22.19 -11.71
N ASP A 74 -19.89 22.65 -10.67
CA ASP A 74 -19.30 23.53 -9.66
C ASP A 74 -17.99 22.97 -9.08
N ARG A 75 -16.97 23.81 -9.04
CA ARG A 75 -15.63 23.45 -8.53
C ARG A 75 -15.68 22.85 -7.12
N LYS A 76 -16.51 23.40 -6.23
CA LYS A 76 -16.69 22.91 -4.86
C LYS A 76 -17.24 21.48 -4.83
N LEU A 77 -18.15 21.15 -5.75
CA LEU A 77 -18.74 19.82 -5.84
C LEU A 77 -17.70 18.80 -6.31
N ILE A 78 -16.89 19.18 -7.32
CA ILE A 78 -15.79 18.32 -7.83
C ILE A 78 -14.72 18.11 -6.74
N GLU A 79 -14.34 19.16 -6.01
CA GLU A 79 -13.36 19.08 -4.91
C GLU A 79 -13.86 18.18 -3.76
N LEU A 80 -15.15 18.29 -3.40
CA LEU A 80 -15.77 17.41 -2.41
C LEU A 80 -15.75 15.95 -2.87
N ALA A 81 -16.12 15.69 -4.14
CA ALA A 81 -16.09 14.35 -4.70
C ALA A 81 -14.68 13.77 -4.73
N CYS A 82 -13.68 14.57 -5.09
CA CYS A 82 -12.26 14.19 -5.09
C CYS A 82 -11.76 13.86 -3.67
N THR A 83 -12.15 14.65 -2.66
CA THR A 83 -11.84 14.36 -1.25
C THR A 83 -12.43 13.03 -0.80
N GLN A 84 -13.67 12.73 -1.22
CA GLN A 84 -14.29 11.44 -0.92
C GLN A 84 -13.60 10.27 -1.64
N LEU A 85 -13.14 10.48 -2.88
CA LEU A 85 -12.36 9.49 -3.63
C LEU A 85 -11.06 9.14 -2.88
N ASN A 86 -10.32 10.15 -2.41
CA ASN A 86 -9.09 9.94 -1.64
C ASN A 86 -9.34 9.15 -0.36
N ARG A 87 -10.41 9.47 0.39
CA ARG A 87 -10.76 8.69 1.59
C ARG A 87 -11.07 7.23 1.27
N THR A 88 -11.80 6.96 0.19
CA THR A 88 -12.06 5.57 -0.22
C THR A 88 -10.81 4.84 -0.68
N TRP A 89 -9.88 5.56 -1.31
CA TRP A 89 -8.60 5.03 -1.73
C TRP A 89 -7.73 4.64 -0.52
N GLU A 90 -7.60 5.52 0.48
CA GLU A 90 -6.88 5.25 1.73
C GLU A 90 -7.44 4.04 2.47
N GLN A 91 -8.77 3.94 2.56
CA GLN A 91 -9.42 2.78 3.18
C GLN A 91 -9.13 1.47 2.43
N LEU A 92 -9.05 1.51 1.10
CA LEU A 92 -8.67 0.35 0.29
C LEU A 92 -7.20 -0.04 0.51
N ILE A 93 -6.29 0.94 0.65
CA ILE A 93 -4.89 0.68 0.97
C ILE A 93 -4.78 -0.03 2.33
N GLU A 94 -5.50 0.44 3.35
CA GLU A 94 -5.46 -0.20 4.66
C GLU A 94 -6.03 -1.62 4.62
N ASN A 95 -7.13 -1.82 3.88
CA ASN A 95 -7.68 -3.15 3.62
C ASN A 95 -6.68 -4.08 2.92
N ARG A 96 -5.87 -3.57 1.97
CA ARG A 96 -4.81 -4.37 1.32
C ARG A 96 -3.73 -4.78 2.31
N ARG A 97 -3.33 -3.91 3.24
CA ARG A 97 -2.34 -4.26 4.27
C ARG A 97 -2.86 -5.37 5.17
N GLU A 98 -4.13 -5.29 5.59
CA GLU A 98 -4.78 -6.37 6.34
C GLU A 98 -4.86 -7.68 5.54
N PHE A 99 -5.14 -7.59 4.23
CA PHE A 99 -5.19 -8.74 3.33
C PHE A 99 -3.83 -9.40 3.18
N GLN A 100 -2.78 -8.61 2.95
CA GLN A 100 -1.41 -9.08 2.82
C GLN A 100 -0.91 -9.80 4.09
N ALA A 101 -1.34 -9.35 5.28
CA ALA A 101 -0.96 -9.98 6.53
C ALA A 101 -1.62 -11.36 6.76
N LEU A 102 -2.67 -11.70 6.01
CA LEU A 102 -3.50 -12.89 6.23
C LEU A 102 -3.60 -13.81 5.00
N CYS A 103 -3.14 -13.37 3.83
CA CYS A 103 -3.15 -14.15 2.61
C CYS A 103 -1.84 -14.95 2.51
N GLU A 104 -1.94 -16.26 2.41
CA GLU A 104 -0.82 -17.17 2.13
C GLU A 104 -0.73 -17.52 0.64
N ASP A 105 -1.79 -17.21 -0.12
CA ASP A 105 -1.88 -17.44 -1.57
C ASP A 105 -1.29 -16.26 -2.35
N ASP A 106 -0.20 -16.54 -3.06
CA ASP A 106 0.54 -15.56 -3.86
C ASP A 106 -0.23 -15.13 -5.11
N GLU A 107 -1.10 -15.96 -5.69
CA GLU A 107 -1.86 -15.62 -6.90
C GLU A 107 -2.93 -14.56 -6.59
N ASP A 108 -3.67 -14.78 -5.50
CA ASP A 108 -4.65 -13.83 -4.98
C ASP A 108 -4.01 -12.49 -4.61
N LEU A 109 -2.80 -12.52 -4.05
CA LEU A 109 -2.03 -11.33 -3.72
C LEU A 109 -1.50 -10.62 -4.97
N GLN A 110 -1.11 -11.35 -6.01
CA GLN A 110 -0.66 -10.77 -7.27
C GLN A 110 -1.81 -10.11 -8.04
N GLU A 111 -2.99 -10.76 -8.14
CA GLU A 111 -4.20 -10.12 -8.68
C GLU A 111 -4.56 -8.89 -7.85
N ALA A 112 -4.31 -8.98 -6.54
CA ALA A 112 -4.56 -7.88 -5.65
C ALA A 112 -3.75 -6.64 -6.01
N ASP A 113 -2.47 -6.84 -6.19
CA ASP A 113 -1.46 -5.82 -6.38
C ASP A 113 -1.56 -5.19 -7.77
N THR A 114 -1.80 -6.02 -8.78
CA THR A 114 -2.02 -5.58 -10.17
C THR A 114 -3.18 -4.59 -10.23
N TRP A 115 -4.34 -4.96 -9.67
CA TRP A 115 -5.51 -4.08 -9.70
C TRP A 115 -5.27 -2.77 -8.93
N LEU A 116 -4.55 -2.84 -7.81
CA LEU A 116 -4.23 -1.65 -7.03
C LEU A 116 -3.33 -0.70 -7.84
N LEU A 117 -2.31 -1.23 -8.51
CA LEU A 117 -1.39 -0.42 -9.31
C LEU A 117 -2.12 0.29 -10.45
N GLU A 118 -2.97 -0.42 -11.18
CA GLU A 118 -3.82 0.17 -12.25
C GLU A 118 -4.75 1.25 -11.69
N SER A 119 -5.38 0.98 -10.54
CA SER A 119 -6.32 1.92 -9.92
C SER A 119 -5.62 3.15 -9.36
N GLN A 120 -4.39 3.02 -8.87
CA GLN A 120 -3.61 4.14 -8.37
C GLN A 120 -3.40 5.20 -9.46
N ALA A 121 -2.97 4.77 -10.64
CA ALA A 121 -2.77 5.67 -11.78
C ALA A 121 -4.07 6.42 -12.14
N LEU A 122 -5.22 5.73 -12.11
CA LEU A 122 -6.52 6.35 -12.38
C LEU A 122 -6.93 7.35 -11.28
N VAL A 123 -6.70 7.03 -10.01
CA VAL A 123 -6.97 7.97 -8.90
C VAL A 123 -6.12 9.22 -9.05
N GLU A 124 -4.80 9.05 -9.27
CA GLU A 124 -3.86 10.16 -9.45
C GLU A 124 -4.24 11.04 -10.65
N GLU A 125 -4.61 10.44 -11.77
CA GLU A 125 -5.09 11.15 -12.95
C GLU A 125 -6.34 11.99 -12.64
N MET A 126 -7.32 11.43 -11.90
CA MET A 126 -8.53 12.17 -11.52
C MET A 126 -8.23 13.34 -10.59
N ILE A 127 -7.30 13.17 -9.65
CA ILE A 127 -6.85 14.24 -8.77
C ILE A 127 -6.20 15.34 -9.60
N CYS A 128 -5.26 15.00 -10.50
CA CYS A 128 -4.57 15.97 -11.35
C CYS A 128 -5.54 16.78 -12.21
N ARG A 129 -6.47 16.11 -12.91
CA ARG A 129 -7.50 16.79 -13.73
C ARG A 129 -8.38 17.72 -12.91
N THR A 130 -8.69 17.35 -11.67
CA THR A 130 -9.46 18.20 -10.75
C THR A 130 -8.67 19.46 -10.37
N VAL A 131 -7.37 19.32 -10.11
CA VAL A 131 -6.47 20.45 -9.83
C VAL A 131 -6.38 21.38 -11.04
N ASP A 132 -6.19 20.84 -12.24
CA ASP A 132 -6.14 21.64 -13.48
C ASP A 132 -7.45 22.41 -13.70
N TYR A 133 -8.59 21.76 -13.49
CA TYR A 133 -9.90 22.40 -13.59
C TYR A 133 -10.10 23.55 -12.58
N LYS A 134 -9.51 23.43 -11.38
CA LYS A 134 -9.55 24.48 -10.34
C LYS A 134 -8.81 25.74 -10.79
N TYR A 135 -7.70 25.59 -11.51
CA TYR A 135 -6.87 26.71 -11.98
C TYR A 135 -7.20 27.18 -13.41
N ALA A 136 -8.05 26.46 -14.14
CA ALA A 136 -8.50 26.88 -15.46
C ALA A 136 -9.20 28.27 -15.40
N PRO A 137 -8.95 29.16 -16.38
CA PRO A 137 -9.69 30.41 -16.50
C PRO A 137 -11.20 30.11 -16.58
N LYS A 138 -12.01 30.83 -15.80
CA LYS A 138 -13.47 30.77 -15.95
C LYS A 138 -13.81 31.35 -17.31
N VAL A 139 -13.97 30.50 -18.32
CA VAL A 139 -14.58 30.89 -19.59
C VAL A 139 -16.03 31.24 -19.24
N ARG A 140 -16.31 32.54 -19.11
CA ARG A 140 -17.69 33.02 -19.23
C ARG A 140 -18.14 32.58 -20.61
N THR A 141 -19.13 31.70 -20.67
CA THR A 141 -20.03 31.66 -21.82
C THR A 141 -20.75 33.00 -21.81
N GLU A 142 -20.12 34.01 -22.42
CA GLU A 142 -20.81 35.23 -22.82
C GLU A 142 -22.00 34.80 -23.66
N GLY A 143 -23.19 35.05 -23.12
CA GLY A 143 -24.41 35.00 -23.89
C GLY A 143 -24.25 35.91 -25.10
N THR A 144 -24.65 35.37 -26.24
CA THR A 144 -24.66 36.01 -27.54
C THR A 144 -25.67 37.17 -27.57
N ASP A 145 -25.34 38.29 -26.94
CA ASP A 145 -26.10 39.53 -27.09
C ASP A 145 -25.33 40.48 -28.01
N ASN A 146 -25.29 40.12 -29.29
CA ASN A 146 -24.80 41.01 -30.34
C ASN A 146 -25.90 42.03 -30.65
N SER A 147 -26.06 43.02 -29.77
CA SER A 147 -26.86 44.20 -30.05
C SER A 147 -26.04 45.16 -30.91
N SER A 148 -26.51 45.37 -32.14
CA SER A 148 -25.99 46.31 -33.12
C SER A 148 -25.96 47.73 -32.56
N ILE A 149 -24.79 48.34 -32.42
CA ILE A 149 -24.66 49.80 -32.43
C ILE A 149 -23.52 50.21 -33.36
N THR A 150 -23.94 50.66 -34.54
CA THR A 150 -23.20 51.52 -35.45
C THR A 150 -23.08 52.92 -34.83
N SER A 151 -21.88 53.48 -34.73
CA SER A 151 -21.73 54.94 -34.81
C SER A 151 -20.37 55.37 -35.38
N PHE A 152 -20.51 56.04 -36.52
CA PHE A 152 -19.67 57.00 -37.23
C PHE A 152 -18.35 57.47 -36.62
N GLY A 153 -17.37 57.61 -37.52
CA GLY A 153 -15.99 57.93 -37.21
C GLY A 153 -15.65 59.41 -37.03
N ARG A 154 -14.39 59.61 -36.61
CA ARG A 154 -13.59 60.79 -36.93
C ARG A 154 -12.10 60.45 -36.77
N PRO A 155 -11.24 60.72 -37.77
CA PRO A 155 -9.81 60.56 -37.62
C PRO A 155 -9.20 61.88 -37.13
N SER A 156 -8.35 61.83 -36.10
CA SER A 156 -7.57 63.01 -35.71
C SER A 156 -6.28 62.64 -34.97
N LYS A 157 -5.18 62.99 -35.64
CA LYS A 157 -3.89 63.48 -35.11
C LYS A 157 -2.93 62.49 -34.45
N LYS A 158 -1.94 62.09 -35.26
CA LYS A 158 -0.49 62.25 -35.02
C LYS A 158 -0.09 62.30 -33.53
N GLY A 159 0.22 61.13 -32.98
CA GLY A 159 0.91 60.95 -31.70
C GLY A 159 2.32 60.41 -31.92
N SER A 160 3.29 61.26 -31.61
CA SER A 160 4.74 61.06 -31.56
C SER A 160 5.24 59.63 -31.28
N SER A 161 6.08 59.13 -32.18
CA SER A 161 6.85 57.90 -32.03
C SER A 161 7.85 58.01 -30.88
N LYS A 162 7.62 57.30 -29.76
CA LYS A 162 8.68 56.97 -28.78
C LYS A 162 8.31 55.71 -27.97
N THR A 163 8.19 54.57 -28.67
CA THR A 163 7.82 53.29 -28.03
C THR A 163 8.62 52.12 -28.62
N THR A 164 9.94 52.16 -28.51
CA THR A 164 10.81 51.01 -28.88
C THR A 164 11.61 50.44 -27.70
N LEU A 165 11.57 51.09 -26.52
CA LEU A 165 12.32 50.67 -25.32
C LEU A 165 11.57 49.70 -24.40
N SER A 166 10.23 49.66 -24.45
CA SER A 166 9.43 48.73 -23.62
C SER A 166 9.53 47.28 -24.11
N VAL A 167 9.49 47.09 -25.43
CA VAL A 167 9.50 45.77 -26.08
C VAL A 167 10.82 45.03 -25.86
N SER A 168 11.96 45.73 -25.87
CA SER A 168 13.28 45.13 -25.64
C SER A 168 13.49 44.71 -24.19
N ARG A 169 13.02 45.51 -23.22
CA ARG A 169 13.07 45.15 -21.79
C ARG A 169 12.16 43.97 -21.44
N GLU A 170 11.01 43.88 -22.09
CA GLU A 170 10.05 42.78 -21.89
C GLU A 170 10.56 41.47 -22.50
N ARG A 171 11.17 41.52 -23.69
CA ARG A 171 11.90 40.37 -24.26
C ARG A 171 13.04 39.88 -23.38
N ALA A 172 13.83 40.78 -22.80
CA ALA A 172 14.91 40.40 -21.88
C ALA A 172 14.39 39.69 -20.62
N ARG A 173 13.24 40.11 -20.08
CA ARG A 173 12.59 39.45 -18.93
C ARG A 173 11.99 38.09 -19.30
N ALA A 174 11.44 37.95 -20.51
CA ALA A 174 10.94 36.66 -21.00
C ALA A 174 12.09 35.66 -21.16
N ALA A 175 13.21 36.08 -21.76
CA ALA A 175 14.40 35.23 -21.93
C ALA A 175 15.00 34.79 -20.58
N ALA A 176 15.01 35.66 -19.57
CA ALA A 176 15.47 35.30 -18.22
C ALA A 176 14.58 34.23 -17.57
N ARG A 177 13.25 34.34 -17.71
CA ARG A 177 12.30 33.34 -17.19
C ARG A 177 12.45 32.00 -17.90
N GLU A 178 12.66 31.99 -19.21
CA GLU A 178 12.92 30.76 -19.97
C GLU A 178 14.22 30.08 -19.52
N ALA A 179 15.28 30.85 -19.29
CA ALA A 179 16.55 30.33 -18.80
C ALA A 179 16.43 29.71 -17.39
N ASP A 180 15.68 30.35 -16.49
CA ASP A 180 15.43 29.82 -15.15
C ASP A 180 14.58 28.54 -15.20
N LEU A 181 13.59 28.50 -16.09
CA LEU A 181 12.75 27.32 -16.28
C LEU A 181 13.55 26.14 -16.89
N ALA A 182 14.48 26.42 -17.81
CA ALA A 182 15.41 25.43 -18.33
C ALA A 182 16.34 24.88 -17.23
N LYS A 183 16.90 25.74 -16.38
CA LYS A 183 17.73 25.32 -15.23
C LYS A 183 16.95 24.44 -14.26
N LEU A 184 15.68 24.77 -13.99
CA LEU A 184 14.82 23.97 -13.14
C LEU A 184 14.61 22.57 -13.73
N LYS A 185 14.29 22.48 -15.03
CA LYS A 185 14.11 21.20 -15.73
C LYS A 185 15.37 20.34 -15.68
N VAL A 186 16.55 20.93 -15.87
CA VAL A 186 17.82 20.20 -15.77
C VAL A 186 18.04 19.64 -14.36
N ARG A 187 17.72 20.41 -13.31
CA ARG A 187 17.80 19.90 -11.92
C ARG A 187 16.85 18.74 -11.68
N GLN A 188 15.60 18.85 -12.13
CA GLN A 188 14.61 17.78 -12.00
C GLN A 188 15.03 16.50 -12.73
N LEU A 189 15.57 16.63 -13.96
CA LEU A 189 16.07 15.48 -14.70
C LEU A 189 17.26 14.81 -13.99
N LYS A 190 18.17 15.59 -13.41
CA LYS A 190 19.31 15.06 -12.66
C LYS A 190 18.86 14.33 -11.39
N GLU A 191 17.92 14.90 -10.65
CA GLU A 191 17.36 14.29 -9.44
C GLU A 191 16.58 13.01 -9.78
N LYS A 192 15.76 13.05 -10.84
CA LYS A 192 15.05 11.87 -11.35
C LYS A 192 16.02 10.74 -11.70
N ALA A 193 17.06 11.03 -12.49
CA ALA A 193 18.07 10.04 -12.87
C ALA A 193 18.79 9.45 -11.64
N GLN A 194 19.05 10.27 -10.61
CA GLN A 194 19.68 9.80 -9.39
C GLN A 194 18.76 8.88 -8.57
N LEU A 195 17.47 9.18 -8.49
CA LEU A 195 16.48 8.33 -7.83
C LEU A 195 16.28 7.02 -8.58
N GLU A 196 16.20 7.08 -9.90
CA GLU A 196 16.08 5.90 -10.77
C GLU A 196 17.29 4.96 -10.63
N ALA A 197 18.50 5.51 -10.57
CA ALA A 197 19.72 4.73 -10.29
C ALA A 197 19.70 4.08 -8.90
N LYS A 198 19.21 4.79 -7.87
CA LYS A 198 19.08 4.23 -6.50
C LYS A 198 18.06 3.08 -6.46
N ILE A 199 16.93 3.24 -7.14
CA ILE A 199 15.90 2.20 -7.24
C ILE A 199 16.46 0.97 -7.96
N ALA A 200 17.16 1.16 -9.07
CA ALA A 200 17.79 0.06 -9.80
C ALA A 200 18.82 -0.69 -8.95
N ALA A 201 19.65 0.03 -8.18
CA ALA A 201 20.61 -0.58 -7.27
C ALA A 201 19.93 -1.38 -6.13
N GLN A 202 18.91 -0.81 -5.50
CA GLN A 202 18.16 -1.50 -4.45
C GLN A 202 17.43 -2.75 -4.98
N LYS A 203 16.87 -2.66 -6.18
CA LYS A 203 16.21 -3.80 -6.84
C LYS A 203 17.20 -4.93 -7.10
N ALA A 204 18.37 -4.62 -7.67
CA ALA A 204 19.41 -5.61 -7.93
C ALA A 204 19.91 -6.27 -6.63
N GLN A 205 20.01 -5.51 -5.54
CA GLN A 205 20.40 -6.04 -4.24
C GLN A 205 19.36 -7.03 -3.68
N LEU A 206 18.06 -6.68 -3.74
CA LEU A 206 16.97 -7.56 -3.30
C LEU A 206 16.89 -8.83 -4.15
N GLU A 207 17.09 -8.71 -5.45
CA GLU A 207 17.09 -9.85 -6.37
C GLU A 207 18.25 -10.82 -6.09
N ALA A 208 19.43 -10.29 -5.77
CA ALA A 208 20.57 -11.11 -5.36
C ALA A 208 20.32 -11.82 -4.02
N GLU A 209 19.71 -11.14 -3.05
CA GLU A 209 19.36 -11.73 -1.74
C GLU A 209 18.33 -12.87 -1.87
N LEU A 210 17.31 -12.67 -2.72
CA LEU A 210 16.35 -13.71 -3.09
C LEU A 210 17.01 -14.93 -3.73
N ALA A 211 17.93 -14.71 -4.68
CA ALA A 211 18.64 -15.80 -5.34
C ALA A 211 19.52 -16.61 -4.36
N ILE A 212 20.12 -15.94 -3.37
CA ILE A 212 20.88 -16.62 -2.30
C ILE A 212 19.96 -17.48 -1.45
N GLN A 213 18.84 -16.93 -0.96
CA GLN A 213 17.88 -17.69 -0.15
C GLN A 213 17.32 -18.90 -0.92
N GLU A 214 17.01 -18.73 -2.21
CA GLU A 214 16.54 -19.84 -3.04
C GLU A 214 17.60 -20.95 -3.17
N ALA A 215 18.86 -20.58 -3.36
CA ALA A 215 19.97 -21.52 -3.43
C ALA A 215 20.17 -22.27 -2.10
N GLU A 216 20.06 -21.59 -0.96
CA GLU A 216 20.14 -22.20 0.37
C GLU A 216 19.00 -23.20 0.61
N HIS A 217 17.76 -22.80 0.30
CA HIS A 217 16.60 -23.71 0.41
C HIS A 217 16.75 -24.92 -0.52
N LYS A 218 17.29 -24.74 -1.72
CA LYS A 218 17.55 -25.82 -2.67
C LYS A 218 18.67 -26.75 -2.18
N ALA A 219 19.72 -26.21 -1.56
CA ALA A 219 20.77 -27.01 -0.96
C ALA A 219 20.24 -27.84 0.21
N GLY A 220 19.45 -27.25 1.11
CA GLY A 220 18.83 -27.98 2.23
C GLY A 220 17.89 -29.10 1.77
N ARG A 221 17.11 -28.88 0.70
CA ARG A 221 16.29 -29.96 0.11
C ARG A 221 17.13 -31.12 -0.41
N ARG A 222 18.25 -30.83 -1.09
CA ARG A 222 19.16 -31.87 -1.61
C ARG A 222 19.87 -32.64 -0.50
N GLU A 223 20.17 -31.99 0.62
CA GLU A 223 20.76 -32.65 1.79
C GLU A 223 19.78 -33.65 2.41
N ILE A 224 18.49 -33.27 2.55
CA ILE A 224 17.44 -34.17 3.04
C ILE A 224 17.24 -35.35 2.08
N GLU A 225 17.18 -35.09 0.77
CA GLU A 225 17.05 -36.12 -0.26
C GLU A 225 18.23 -37.11 -0.22
N ALA A 226 19.46 -36.62 -0.01
CA ALA A 226 20.64 -37.47 0.12
C ALA A 226 20.62 -38.33 1.41
N LEU A 227 20.06 -37.82 2.51
CA LEU A 227 19.90 -38.60 3.74
C LEU A 227 18.88 -39.73 3.57
N LEU A 228 17.75 -39.46 2.92
CA LEU A 228 16.71 -40.47 2.64
C LEU A 228 17.25 -41.59 1.74
N LEU A 229 17.97 -41.24 0.67
CA LEU A 229 18.60 -42.23 -0.22
C LEU A 229 19.64 -43.11 0.49
N LYS A 230 20.29 -42.60 1.54
CA LYS A 230 21.25 -43.36 2.33
C LYS A 230 20.56 -44.33 3.31
N GLU A 231 19.44 -43.91 3.89
CA GLU A 231 18.60 -44.76 4.75
C GLU A 231 18.05 -45.96 3.98
N ASP A 232 17.59 -45.75 2.74
CA ASP A 232 17.14 -46.82 1.84
C ASP A 232 18.26 -47.84 1.51
N LEU A 233 19.53 -47.38 1.47
CA LEU A 233 20.68 -48.24 1.19
C LEU A 233 21.09 -49.08 2.42
N ASP A 234 20.93 -48.53 3.62
CA ASP A 234 21.23 -49.22 4.88
C ASP A 234 20.15 -50.27 5.21
N GLU A 235 18.88 -50.04 4.82
CA GLU A 235 17.78 -51.01 4.96
C GLU A 235 17.96 -52.25 4.05
N PHE A 236 18.52 -52.07 2.86
CA PHE A 236 18.87 -53.18 1.96
C PHE A 236 20.00 -54.06 2.52
N ASN A 237 20.98 -53.47 3.22
CA ASN A 237 22.06 -54.22 3.87
C ASN A 237 21.60 -54.99 5.13
N LEU A 238 20.51 -54.57 5.79
CA LEU A 238 19.89 -55.32 6.89
C LEU A 238 19.22 -56.61 6.41
N SER A 239 18.62 -56.60 5.23
CA SER A 239 17.98 -57.79 4.64
C SER A 239 18.99 -58.89 4.30
N ASP A 240 20.19 -58.54 3.83
CA ASP A 240 21.25 -59.52 3.58
C ASP A 240 21.86 -60.07 4.88
N ARG A 241 21.90 -59.29 5.98
CA ARG A 241 22.34 -59.79 7.30
C ARG A 241 21.35 -60.71 8.00
N MET A 242 20.07 -60.66 7.65
CA MET A 242 19.05 -61.57 8.21
C MET A 242 19.03 -62.95 7.56
N LYS A 243 19.59 -63.11 6.35
CA LYS A 243 19.69 -64.41 5.67
C LYS A 243 20.60 -65.39 6.38
N ASP A 244 21.62 -64.91 7.08
CA ASP A 244 22.60 -65.77 7.77
C ASP A 244 22.02 -66.44 9.04
N PHE A 245 20.80 -66.08 9.46
CA PHE A 245 20.14 -66.65 10.64
C PHE A 245 19.10 -67.74 10.32
N GLU A 246 18.77 -67.99 9.05
CA GLU A 246 17.73 -68.96 8.67
C GLU A 246 18.23 -70.41 8.47
N ASP A 247 19.55 -70.64 8.44
CA ASP A 247 20.13 -71.96 8.06
C ASP A 247 20.72 -72.79 9.22
N ASN A 248 20.36 -72.52 10.47
CA ASN A 248 20.75 -73.40 11.59
C ASN A 248 19.54 -74.08 12.26
N PRO A 249 19.16 -75.31 11.86
CA PRO A 249 18.26 -76.14 12.64
C PRO A 249 19.03 -76.82 13.77
N VAL A 250 19.37 -76.09 14.83
CA VAL A 250 19.86 -76.72 16.07
C VAL A 250 18.66 -77.11 16.91
N GLY A 251 18.41 -78.42 16.92
CA GLY A 251 17.26 -79.03 17.57
C GLY A 251 17.26 -78.88 19.09
N GLY A 252 16.03 -78.97 19.62
CA GLY A 252 15.75 -79.38 20.99
C GLY A 252 15.97 -78.32 22.06
N ASP A 253 14.91 -77.64 22.48
CA ASP A 253 14.32 -77.99 23.77
C ASP A 253 12.94 -77.39 23.99
N LYS A 254 12.08 -78.19 24.65
CA LYS A 254 10.70 -77.85 24.98
C LYS A 254 10.70 -77.00 26.25
N ILE A 255 10.43 -75.70 26.12
CA ILE A 255 10.07 -74.86 27.27
C ILE A 255 8.62 -74.41 27.10
N LYS A 256 7.74 -74.98 27.92
CA LYS A 256 6.37 -74.51 28.10
C LYS A 256 6.43 -73.19 28.87
N THR A 257 5.95 -72.10 28.26
CA THR A 257 5.49 -70.93 29.02
C THR A 257 4.08 -70.60 28.58
N GLU A 258 3.17 -70.94 29.49
CA GLU A 258 1.77 -70.57 29.54
C GLU A 258 1.68 -69.06 29.82
N THR A 259 1.07 -68.28 28.92
CA THR A 259 0.60 -66.92 29.26
C THR A 259 -0.62 -66.57 28.42
N THR A 260 -1.77 -66.51 29.08
CA THR A 260 -3.07 -66.10 28.53
C THR A 260 -3.12 -64.58 28.37
N PRO A 261 -3.67 -64.02 27.27
CA PRO A 261 -3.99 -62.59 27.22
C PRO A 261 -5.45 -62.36 27.60
N LYS A 262 -5.68 -61.67 28.72
CA LYS A 262 -6.97 -61.04 29.02
C LYS A 262 -6.96 -59.60 28.50
N VAL A 263 -7.79 -59.37 27.51
CA VAL A 263 -8.26 -58.06 27.04
C VAL A 263 -8.92 -57.30 28.18
N LYS A 264 -8.51 -56.04 28.39
CA LYS A 264 -9.36 -54.95 28.89
C LYS A 264 -8.97 -53.65 28.19
N GLN A 265 -9.87 -53.16 27.34
CA GLN A 265 -9.97 -51.76 26.96
C GLN A 265 -10.57 -50.95 28.13
N ASP A 266 -10.27 -49.65 28.10
CA ASP A 266 -10.93 -48.51 28.76
C ASP A 266 -10.12 -47.75 29.82
N ALA A 267 -9.49 -46.65 29.37
CA ALA A 267 -9.46 -45.34 30.05
C ALA A 267 -8.76 -44.28 29.15
N PRO A 268 -9.05 -42.97 29.30
CA PRO A 268 -8.94 -41.96 28.25
C PRO A 268 -7.58 -41.24 28.21
N ILE A 269 -7.15 -40.86 27.01
CA ILE A 269 -6.01 -39.94 26.80
C ILE A 269 -6.54 -38.51 26.88
N ASN A 270 -6.40 -37.88 28.04
CA ASN A 270 -6.26 -36.44 28.17
C ASN A 270 -4.81 -36.14 28.57
N ASP A 271 -4.33 -34.96 28.18
CA ASP A 271 -3.08 -34.29 28.56
C ASP A 271 -1.92 -34.42 27.56
N ILE A 272 -1.90 -33.52 26.57
CA ILE A 272 -0.65 -32.96 26.02
C ILE A 272 -0.80 -31.43 26.03
N GLU A 273 -0.48 -30.85 27.18
CA GLU A 273 -0.10 -29.45 27.29
C GLU A 273 1.41 -29.40 27.61
N GLU A 274 2.09 -28.43 26.99
CA GLU A 274 3.44 -27.95 27.32
C GLU A 274 4.69 -28.72 26.84
N HIS A 275 5.20 -28.33 25.66
CA HIS A 275 6.64 -28.12 25.45
C HIS A 275 6.88 -26.95 24.47
N LYS A 276 6.76 -25.70 24.98
CA LYS A 276 7.30 -24.49 24.34
C LYS A 276 8.21 -23.75 25.33
N LYS A 277 9.46 -24.16 25.34
CA LYS A 277 10.66 -23.49 25.90
C LYS A 277 11.79 -24.36 25.34
N TRP A 278 12.73 -23.89 24.52
CA TRP A 278 13.80 -22.95 24.84
C TRP A 278 14.44 -22.44 23.52
N SER A 279 14.61 -21.12 23.38
CA SER A 279 15.79 -20.47 22.79
C SER A 279 15.59 -18.95 22.67
N LEU A 280 15.39 -18.31 23.82
CA LEU A 280 15.88 -16.95 24.03
C LEU A 280 17.31 -17.11 24.54
N LEU A 281 18.32 -16.67 23.79
CA LEU A 281 19.37 -15.78 24.30
C LEU A 281 20.33 -15.34 23.18
N ARG A 282 20.57 -14.02 23.17
CA ARG A 282 21.77 -13.29 22.70
C ARG A 282 21.90 -12.94 21.22
N HIS A 283 21.35 -11.78 20.89
CA HIS A 283 22.11 -10.74 20.19
C HIS A 283 23.27 -10.22 21.06
N PRO A 284 24.33 -9.71 20.43
CA PRO A 284 24.81 -8.39 20.81
C PRO A 284 24.78 -7.39 19.64
N LEU A 285 24.42 -6.18 20.03
CA LEU A 285 24.42 -4.91 19.31
C LEU A 285 25.85 -4.38 19.09
N LYS A 286 26.00 -3.62 17.99
CA LYS A 286 27.00 -2.56 17.65
C LYS A 286 28.09 -2.96 16.65
N GLU A 287 28.13 -2.26 15.51
CA GLU A 287 28.99 -1.07 15.36
C GLU A 287 28.55 -0.16 14.19
N LEU A 288 28.65 1.15 14.42
CA LEU A 288 28.44 2.25 13.47
C LEU A 288 29.73 2.48 12.65
N PRO A 289 29.66 2.85 11.36
CA PRO A 289 30.84 3.33 10.65
C PRO A 289 31.14 4.79 11.02
N LYS A 290 32.34 5.03 11.54
CA LYS A 290 32.94 6.37 11.66
C LYS A 290 33.35 6.87 10.27
N LYS A 291 32.98 8.11 10.01
CA LYS A 291 33.49 8.95 8.90
C LYS A 291 35.00 9.07 8.97
N LEU A 292 35.63 9.06 7.80
CA LEU A 292 36.74 9.95 7.41
C LEU A 292 36.51 10.33 5.95
#